data_AF-A0A1H9ZMW9-F1
#
_entry.id   AF-A0A1H9ZMW9-F1
#
_cell.length_a   1.000
_cell.length_b   1.000
_cell.length_c   1.000
_cell.angle_alpha   90.00
_cell.angle_beta   90.00
_cell.angle_gamma   90.00
#
_symmetry.space_group_name_H-M   'P 1'
#
loop_
_entity.id
_entity.type
_entity.pdbx_description
1 polymer ?
#
loop_
_entity_poly.entity_id
_entity_poly.type
_entity_poly.pdbx_seq_one_letter_code
_entity_poly.pdbx_strand_id
1 'polypeptide(L)' 'MRMDTCPQVRWVPVVDSAGHRHMEMRWTVPTKPTAQPTAAPATLRAA' A
#
# COMPACT_ATOMS: atom_id res chain seq x y z
N MET A 1 4.72 -22.14 -18.25
CA MET A 1 4.45 -21.81 -16.84
C MET A 1 4.27 -20.28 -16.79
N ARG A 2 3.04 -19.77 -16.75
CA ARG A 2 2.83 -18.32 -16.56
C ARG A 2 3.24 -18.04 -15.12
N MET A 3 4.28 -17.23 -14.92
CA MET A 3 4.64 -16.74 -13.60
C MET A 3 3.61 -15.68 -13.24
N ASP A 4 2.46 -16.15 -12.75
CA ASP A 4 1.40 -15.30 -12.23
C ASP A 4 1.99 -14.51 -11.05
N THR A 5 2.37 -13.27 -11.34
CA THR A 5 2.71 -12.18 -10.41
C THR A 5 3.57 -12.59 -9.20
N CYS A 6 4.89 -12.53 -9.35
CA CYS A 6 5.79 -12.64 -8.21
C CYS A 6 5.50 -11.54 -7.17
N PRO A 7 5.43 -11.85 -5.87
CA PRO A 7 5.22 -10.84 -4.84
C PRO A 7 6.40 -9.87 -4.83
N GLN A 8 6.10 -8.57 -4.76
CA GLN A 8 7.12 -7.55 -4.60
C GLN A 8 7.50 -7.46 -3.12
N VAL A 9 8.75 -7.78 -2.79
CA VAL A 9 9.27 -7.77 -1.42
C VAL A 9 10.22 -6.58 -1.23
N ARG A 10 10.09 -5.87 -0.11
CA ARG A 10 11.00 -4.79 0.30
C ARG A 10 11.22 -4.78 1.81
N TRP A 11 12.42 -4.39 2.22
CA TRP A 11 12.72 -4.08 3.62
C TRP A 11 12.44 -2.61 3.90
N VAL A 12 11.73 -2.31 4.97
CA VAL A 12 11.34 -0.95 5.35
C VAL A 12 11.88 -0.63 6.75
N PRO A 13 12.61 0.50 6.93
CA PRO A 13 12.93 0.98 8.25
C PRO A 13 11.65 1.37 9.01
N VAL A 14 11.52 0.86 10.23
CA VAL A 14 10.41 1.20 11.13
C VAL A 14 10.98 1.68 12.46
N VAL A 15 10.34 2.69 13.03
CA VAL A 15 10.54 3.13 14.41
C VAL A 15 9.29 2.74 15.18
N ASP A 16 9.44 1.91 16.20
CA ASP A 16 8.32 1.54 17.06
C ASP A 16 7.89 2.71 17.97
N SER A 17 6.80 2.55 18.71
CA SER A 17 6.32 3.56 19.65
C SER A 17 7.28 3.83 20.82
N ALA A 18 8.22 2.91 21.09
CA ALA A 18 9.27 3.06 22.10
C ALA A 18 10.53 3.75 21.55
N GLY A 19 10.59 4.03 20.24
CA GLY A 19 11.71 4.68 19.58
C GLY A 19 12.79 3.72 19.05
N HIS A 20 12.60 2.40 19.11
CA HIS A 20 13.57 1.45 18.57
C HIS A 20 13.48 1.35 17.06
N ARG A 21 14.65 1.34 16.42
CA ARG A 21 14.81 1.18 14.97
C ARG A 21 14.96 -0.29 14.62
N HIS A 22 14.13 -0.79 13.71
CA HIS A 22 14.25 -2.13 13.16
C HIS A 22 13.85 -2.17 11.68
N MET A 23 14.07 -3.33 11.04
CA MET A 23 13.68 -3.59 9.66
C MET A 23 12.41 -4.45 9.64
N GLU A 24 11.41 -4.05 8.86
CA GLU A 24 10.23 -4.85 8.58
C GLU A 24 10.25 -5.36 7.12
N MET A 25 10.03 -6.66 6.93
CA MET A 25 9.86 -7.24 5.60
C MET A 25 8.40 -7.04 5.15
N ARG A 26 8.20 -6.18 4.15
CA ARG A 26 6.88 -5.91 3.57
C ARG A 26 6.81 -6.50 2.17
N TRP A 27 5.76 -7.26 1.92
CA TRP A 27 5.50 -7.84 0.61
C TRP A 27 4.12 -7.43 0.11
N THR A 28 3.94 -7.38 -1.21
CA THR A 28 2.67 -7.06 -1.85
C THR A 28 2.46 -7.98 -3.03
N VAL A 29 1.28 -8.60 -3.12
CA VAL A 29 0.87 -9.34 -4.31
C VAL A 29 0.28 -8.33 -5.29
N PRO A 30 0.83 -8.21 -6.52
CA PRO A 30 0.23 -7.37 -7.53
C PRO A 30 -1.18 -7.88 -7.86
N THR A 31 -2.21 -7.21 -7.35
CA THR A 31 -3.58 -7.45 -7.82
C THR A 31 -3.79 -6.63 -9.09
N LYS A 32 -4.37 -7.24 -10.13
CA LYS A 32 -4.81 -6.50 -11.32
C LYS A 32 -5.73 -5.37 -10.85
N PRO A 33 -5.55 -4.11 -11.29
CA PRO A 33 -6.38 -3.00 -10.82
C PRO A 33 -7.85 -3.31 -11.08
N THR A 34 -8.62 -3.52 -10.02
CA THR A 34 -10.08 -3.46 -10.08
C THR A 34 -10.41 -1.98 -10.28
N ALA A 35 -11.07 -1.65 -11.38
CA ALA A 35 -11.47 -0.28 -11.71
C ALA A 35 -12.10 0.40 -10.49
N GLN A 36 -11.46 1.45 -10.00
CA GLN A 36 -11.92 2.23 -8.86
C GLN A 36 -13.24 2.91 -9.25
N PRO A 37 -14.33 2.79 -8.47
CA PRO A 37 -15.51 3.61 -8.69
C PRO A 37 -15.10 5.07 -8.54
N THR A 38 -15.34 5.87 -9.56
CA THR A 38 -15.13 7.32 -9.53
C THR A 38 -16.09 7.91 -8.50
N ALA A 39 -15.60 8.18 -7.28
CA ALA A 39 -16.30 9.04 -6.35
C ALA A 39 -16.15 10.48 -6.86
N ALA A 40 -17.25 11.06 -7.34
CA ALA A 40 -17.33 12.46 -7.75
C ALA A 40 -16.89 13.39 -6.59
N PRO A 41 -16.28 14.56 -6.88
CA PRO A 41 -15.87 15.47 -5.82
C PRO A 41 -17.12 15.99 -5.08
N ALA A 42 -17.19 15.71 -3.77
CA ALA A 42 -18.13 16.40 -2.90
C ALA A 42 -17.65 17.85 -2.74
N THR A 43 -18.35 18.76 -3.39
CA THR A 43 -18.19 20.21 -3.29
C THR A 43 -18.08 20.64 -1.83
N LEU A 44 -16.98 21.32 -1.47
CA LEU A 44 -16.85 22.03 -0.19
C LEU A 44 -18.05 22.97 -0.01
N ARG A 45 -18.75 22.87 1.12
CA ARG A 45 -19.66 23.93 1.56
C ARG A 45 -19.04 24.69 2.73
N ALA A 46 -18.82 25.98 2.51
CA ALA A 46 -18.57 26.97 3.55
C ALA A 46 -19.91 27.38 4.20
N ALA A 47 -19.88 27.63 5.51
CA ALA A 47 -20.77 28.54 6.24
C ALA A 47 -20.02 29.02 7.48
#